data_AF-A0A5J5PR18-F1
#
_entry.id   AF-A0A5J5PR18-F1
#
_cell.length_a   1.000
_cell.length_b   1.000
_cell.length_c   1.000
_cell.angle_alpha   90.00
_cell.angle_beta   90.00
_cell.angle_gamma   90.00
#
_symmetry.space_group_name_H-M   'P 1'
#
loop_
_entity.id
_entity.type
_entity.pdbx_description
1 polymer ?
#
loop_
_entity_poly.entity_id
_entity_poly.type
_entity_poly.pdbx_seq_one_letter_code
_entity_poly.pdbx_strand_id
1 'polypeptide(L)'
;MANKEEAGRRVKVLFYLHAILQILAVLLATVGAVMSIKNFENSFSNHHQRLGLAFYAAIWMQTFIGFFRPPRGTKRRNTWYLTHWIIGTVTSMMGIINIYTGLKAYHKKTSRNTAASSSFRSRPRDQCKHPKGQPKGMYCQA
;
A
#
# COMPACT_ATOMS: atom_id res chain seq x y z
N MET A 1 -12.05 3.58 44.88
CA MET A 1 -10.74 3.09 44.37
C MET A 1 -10.89 2.23 43.11
N ALA A 2 -11.93 1.41 42.99
CA ALA A 2 -12.21 0.56 41.82
C ALA A 2 -12.17 1.27 40.43
N ASN A 3 -12.68 2.50 40.30
CA ASN A 3 -12.69 3.22 39.02
C ASN A 3 -11.26 3.56 38.51
N LYS A 4 -10.31 3.84 39.42
CA LYS A 4 -8.90 4.10 39.05
C LYS A 4 -8.18 2.82 38.59
N GLU A 5 -8.51 1.68 39.18
CA GLU A 5 -7.94 0.38 38.81
C GLU A 5 -8.48 -0.11 37.45
N GLU A 6 -9.79 0.03 37.24
CA GLU A 6 -10.47 -0.16 35.95
C GLU A 6 -9.81 0.66 34.83
N ALA A 7 -9.63 1.97 35.06
CA ALA A 7 -9.00 2.88 34.09
C ALA A 7 -7.56 2.49 33.79
N GLY A 8 -6.76 2.14 34.82
CA GLY A 8 -5.38 1.68 34.65
C GLY A 8 -5.28 0.39 33.83
N ARG A 9 -6.20 -0.55 34.04
CA ARG A 9 -6.27 -1.81 33.27
C ARG A 9 -6.64 -1.56 31.81
N ARG A 10 -7.64 -0.71 31.54
CA ARG A 10 -8.04 -0.34 30.16
C ARG A 10 -6.89 0.32 29.39
N VAL A 11 -6.15 1.24 30.01
CA VAL A 11 -5.00 1.89 29.39
C VAL A 11 -3.90 0.87 29.03
N LYS A 12 -3.65 -0.12 29.90
CA LYS A 12 -2.70 -1.21 29.58
C LYS A 12 -3.19 -2.04 28.39
N VAL A 13 -4.46 -2.41 28.35
CA VAL A 13 -5.04 -3.18 27.23
C VAL A 13 -4.94 -2.41 25.92
N LEU A 14 -5.33 -1.13 25.89
CA LEU A 14 -5.22 -0.27 24.71
C LEU A 14 -3.78 -0.14 24.23
N PHE A 15 -2.82 -0.06 25.15
CA PHE A 15 -1.40 -0.02 24.82
C PHE A 15 -0.91 -1.32 24.15
N TYR A 16 -1.25 -2.48 24.70
CA TYR A 16 -0.88 -3.77 24.10
C TYR A 16 -1.54 -3.96 22.73
N LEU A 17 -2.83 -3.63 22.62
CA LEU A 17 -3.55 -3.67 21.36
C LEU A 17 -2.90 -2.78 20.30
N HIS A 18 -2.57 -1.54 20.67
CA HIS A 18 -1.86 -0.60 19.80
C HIS A 18 -0.51 -1.18 19.34
N ALA A 19 0.28 -1.74 20.25
CA ALA A 19 1.57 -2.34 19.90
C ALA A 19 1.43 -3.54 18.95
N ILE A 20 0.47 -4.42 19.19
CA ILE A 20 0.19 -5.58 18.32
C ILE A 20 -0.22 -5.11 16.92
N LEU A 21 -1.17 -4.17 16.84
CA LEU A 21 -1.62 -3.60 15.57
C LEU A 21 -0.47 -2.89 14.83
N GLN A 22 0.41 -2.19 15.55
CA GLN A 22 1.58 -1.54 14.97
C GLN A 22 2.55 -2.56 14.36
N ILE A 23 2.81 -3.69 15.04
CA ILE A 23 3.65 -4.77 14.51
C ILE A 23 3.03 -5.39 13.26
N LEU A 24 1.72 -5.68 13.29
CA LEU A 24 1.00 -6.21 12.13
C LEU A 24 1.07 -5.26 10.93
N ALA A 25 0.94 -3.95 11.16
CA ALA A 25 1.06 -2.93 10.12
C ALA A 25 2.46 -2.93 9.47
N VAL A 26 3.53 -3.04 10.26
CA VAL A 26 4.91 -3.12 9.74
C VAL A 26 5.14 -4.38 8.91
N LEU A 27 4.60 -5.52 9.34
CA LEU A 27 4.69 -6.78 8.60
C LEU A 27 3.98 -6.68 7.25
N LEU A 28 2.73 -6.21 7.24
CA LEU A 28 1.95 -6.02 6.01
C LEU A 28 2.61 -5.01 5.06
N ALA A 29 3.13 -3.90 5.60
CA ALA A 29 3.84 -2.91 4.81
C ALA A 29 5.13 -3.48 4.18
N THR A 30 5.85 -4.34 4.90
CA THR A 30 7.05 -5.01 4.38
C THR A 30 6.71 -5.98 3.25
N VAL A 31 5.67 -6.80 3.42
CA VAL A 31 5.19 -7.69 2.35
C VAL A 31 4.75 -6.88 1.13
N GLY A 32 4.01 -5.78 1.32
CA GLY A 32 3.60 -4.87 0.26
C GLY A 32 4.78 -4.23 -0.48
N ALA A 33 5.81 -3.79 0.26
CA ALA A 33 7.03 -3.23 -0.32
C ALA A 33 7.80 -4.27 -1.14
N VAL A 34 8.00 -5.48 -0.62
CA VAL A 34 8.67 -6.58 -1.34
C VAL A 34 7.89 -6.96 -2.60
N MET A 35 6.57 -7.09 -2.52
CA MET A 35 5.70 -7.33 -3.68
C MET A 35 5.80 -6.20 -4.72
N SER A 36 5.90 -4.95 -4.28
CA SER A 36 6.06 -3.78 -5.15
C SER A 36 7.41 -3.75 -5.86
N ILE A 37 8.50 -4.06 -5.15
CA ILE A 37 9.87 -4.12 -5.71
C ILE A 37 9.97 -5.26 -6.73
N LYS A 38 9.51 -6.47 -6.38
CA LYS A 38 9.59 -7.65 -7.26
C LYS A 38 8.78 -7.51 -8.55
N ASN A 39 7.69 -6.74 -8.57
CA ASN A 39 6.85 -6.57 -9.76
C ASN A 39 7.33 -5.45 -10.72
N PHE A 40 8.31 -4.63 -10.33
CA PHE A 40 8.63 -3.40 -11.05
C PHE A 40 10.13 -3.13 -11.16
N GLU A 41 10.89 -4.05 -11.74
CA GLU A 41 12.31 -3.81 -12.08
C GLU A 41 12.55 -2.75 -13.17
N ASN A 42 11.52 -2.04 -13.67
CA ASN A 42 11.70 -1.20 -14.88
C ASN A 42 11.02 0.18 -14.88
N SER A 43 10.49 0.70 -13.75
CA SER A 43 9.83 2.03 -13.78
C SER A 43 9.79 2.78 -12.44
N PHE A 44 10.96 3.03 -11.83
CA PHE A 44 11.12 3.93 -10.68
C PHE A 44 10.91 5.44 -11.01
N SER A 45 10.06 5.78 -11.98
CA SER A 45 9.77 7.18 -12.37
C SER A 45 8.39 7.67 -11.93
N ASN A 46 7.55 6.81 -11.35
CA ASN A 46 6.17 7.16 -11.02
C ASN A 46 6.04 7.68 -9.57
N HIS A 47 5.40 8.84 -9.42
CA HIS A 47 5.15 9.54 -8.15
C HIS A 47 4.49 8.63 -7.08
N HIS A 48 3.69 7.65 -7.50
CA HIS A 48 3.00 6.69 -6.62
C HIS A 48 3.96 5.75 -5.87
N GLN A 49 5.01 5.24 -6.52
CA GLN A 49 5.98 4.36 -5.85
C GLN A 49 6.88 5.12 -4.88
N ARG A 50 7.25 6.36 -5.21
CA ARG A 50 8.01 7.23 -4.29
C ARG A 50 7.20 7.54 -3.03
N LEU A 51 5.89 7.77 -3.17
CA LEU A 51 4.99 7.92 -2.03
C LEU A 51 4.88 6.62 -1.22
N GLY A 52 4.78 5.46 -1.87
CA GLY A 52 4.76 4.16 -1.20
C GLY A 52 6.05 3.87 -0.40
N LEU A 53 7.21 4.18 -0.96
CA LEU A 53 8.50 4.04 -0.29
C LEU A 53 8.66 5.04 0.88
N ALA A 54 8.27 6.30 0.68
CA ALA A 54 8.25 7.30 1.75
C ALA A 54 7.31 6.89 2.89
N PHE A 55 6.16 6.32 2.57
CA PHE A 55 5.22 5.77 3.55
C PHE A 55 5.80 4.57 4.30
N TYR A 56 6.50 3.67 3.61
CA TYR A 56 7.20 2.55 4.25
C TYR A 56 8.24 3.04 5.26
N ALA A 57 9.06 4.04 4.88
CA ALA A 57 10.03 4.64 5.78
C ALA A 57 9.36 5.32 6.99
N ALA A 58 8.22 5.99 6.79
CA ALA A 58 7.45 6.61 7.87
C ALA A 58 6.90 5.58 8.88
N ILE A 59 6.42 4.41 8.41
CA ILE A 59 5.95 3.32 9.27
C ILE A 59 7.10 2.78 10.16
N TRP A 60 8.30 2.62 9.58
CA TRP A 60 9.48 2.22 10.34
C TRP A 60 9.89 3.28 11.37
N MET A 61 9.89 4.56 10.97
CA MET A 61 10.20 5.67 11.87
C MET A 61 9.26 5.70 13.08
N GLN A 62 7.95 5.50 12.87
CA GLN A 62 6.96 5.43 13.96
C GLN A 62 7.27 4.30 14.96
N THR A 63 7.71 3.16 14.45
CA THR A 63 8.07 1.98 15.25
C THR A 63 9.36 2.21 16.06
N PHE A 64 10.39 2.79 15.44
CA PHE A 64 11.63 3.14 16.12
C PHE A 64 11.40 4.17 17.23
N ILE A 65 10.64 5.24 16.96
CA ILE A 65 10.28 6.23 17.98
C ILE A 65 9.51 5.56 19.13
N GLY A 66 8.60 4.64 18.81
CA GLY A 66 7.88 3.81 19.77
C GLY A 66 8.80 3.03 20.73
N PHE A 67 9.88 2.46 20.19
CA PHE A 67 10.86 1.68 20.95
C PHE A 67 11.74 2.55 21.88
N PHE A 68 12.12 3.74 21.44
CA PHE A 68 12.91 4.70 22.24
C PHE A 68 12.11 5.44 23.32
N ARG A 69 11.17 4.73 23.97
CA ARG A 69 10.30 5.29 25.01
C ARG A 69 11.12 5.75 26.23
N PRO A 70 11.12 7.05 26.58
CA PRO A 70 11.89 7.54 27.71
C PRO A 70 11.26 7.15 29.07
N PRO A 71 12.09 6.98 30.13
CA PRO A 71 11.62 6.67 31.48
C PRO A 71 10.71 7.77 32.05
N ARG A 72 9.83 7.37 32.98
CA ARG A 72 8.78 8.23 33.55
C ARG A 72 9.40 9.36 34.39
N GLY A 73 8.84 10.58 34.32
CA GLY A 73 9.22 11.71 35.18
C GLY A 73 10.00 12.86 34.50
N THR A 74 10.35 12.73 33.22
CA THR A 74 11.09 13.77 32.48
C THR A 74 10.18 14.55 31.54
N LYS A 75 10.43 15.86 31.35
CA LYS A 75 9.74 16.69 30.33
C LYS A 75 9.81 16.05 28.93
N ARG A 76 10.90 15.31 28.67
CA ARG A 76 11.13 14.52 27.46
C ARG A 76 10.01 13.52 27.14
N ARG A 77 9.29 12.99 28.14
CA ARG A 77 8.18 12.05 27.92
C ARG A 77 6.96 12.71 27.29
N ASN A 78 6.68 13.97 27.63
CA ASN A 78 5.59 14.72 27.02
C ASN A 78 5.93 15.08 25.57
N THR A 79 7.16 15.56 25.33
CA THR A 79 7.64 15.81 23.96
C THR A 79 7.61 14.53 23.12
N TRP A 80 8.11 13.41 23.64
CA TRP A 80 8.06 12.11 22.96
C TRP A 80 6.62 11.71 22.62
N TYR A 81 5.69 11.87 23.57
CA TYR A 81 4.28 11.55 23.35
C TYR A 81 3.68 12.42 22.23
N LEU A 82 3.91 13.73 22.25
CA LEU A 82 3.43 14.65 21.22
C LEU A 82 4.04 14.33 19.85
N THR A 83 5.36 14.15 19.78
CA THR A 83 6.06 13.79 18.54
C THR A 83 5.55 12.47 17.97
N HIS A 84 5.45 11.43 18.79
CA HIS A 84 4.93 10.13 18.38
C HIS A 84 3.47 10.21 17.93
N TRP A 85 2.65 11.04 18.57
CA TRP A 85 1.26 11.26 18.21
C TRP A 85 1.11 11.98 16.85
N ILE A 86 1.86 13.08 16.65
CA ILE A 86 1.83 13.84 15.39
C ILE A 86 2.32 12.97 14.24
N ILE A 87 3.48 12.32 14.39
CA ILE A 87 4.05 11.45 13.34
C ILE A 87 3.12 10.29 13.03
N GLY A 88 2.50 9.69 14.05
CA GLY A 88 1.50 8.64 13.86
C GLY A 88 0.31 9.11 13.03
N THR A 89 -0.23 10.29 13.35
CA THR A 89 -1.38 10.87 12.66
C THR A 89 -1.06 11.19 11.19
N VAL A 90 0.10 11.80 10.93
CA VAL A 90 0.58 12.08 9.57
C VAL A 90 0.77 10.78 8.80
N THR A 91 1.34 9.75 9.42
CA THR A 91 1.53 8.43 8.81
C THR A 91 0.18 7.80 8.45
N SER A 92 -0.83 7.86 9.33
CA SER A 92 -2.18 7.39 9.02
C SER A 92 -2.82 8.11 7.83
N MET A 93 -2.68 9.43 7.75
CA MET A 93 -3.15 10.20 6.57
C MET A 93 -2.44 9.78 5.29
N MET A 94 -1.11 9.62 5.34
CA MET A 94 -0.30 9.14 4.21
C MET A 94 -0.78 7.76 3.72
N GLY A 95 -1.16 6.87 4.65
CA GLY A 95 -1.71 5.55 4.34
C GLY A 95 -3.01 5.62 3.54
N ILE A 96 -3.92 6.52 3.88
CA ILE A 96 -5.18 6.74 3.13
C ILE A 96 -4.86 7.19 1.70
N ILE A 97 -3.94 8.14 1.55
CA ILE A 97 -3.51 8.64 0.22
C ILE A 97 -2.87 7.51 -0.59
N ASN A 98 -2.07 6.65 0.05
CA ASN A 98 -1.42 5.51 -0.60
C ASN A 98 -2.46 4.49 -1.11
N ILE A 99 -3.50 4.19 -0.33
CA ILE A 99 -4.62 3.32 -0.75
C ILE A 99 -5.38 3.93 -1.92
N TYR A 100 -5.73 5.23 -1.84
CA TYR A 100 -6.48 5.91 -2.89
C TYR A 100 -5.73 5.94 -4.22
N THR A 101 -4.43 6.27 -4.18
CA THR A 101 -3.58 6.29 -5.37
C THR A 101 -3.39 4.88 -5.95
N GLY A 102 -3.28 3.86 -5.10
CA GLY A 102 -3.23 2.45 -5.51
C GLY A 102 -4.51 2.00 -6.21
N LEU A 103 -5.67 2.36 -5.66
CA LEU A 103 -6.98 2.04 -6.27
C LEU A 103 -7.16 2.74 -7.62
N LYS A 104 -6.77 4.02 -7.73
CA LYS A 104 -6.80 4.75 -9.00
C LYS A 104 -5.90 4.10 -10.06
N ALA A 105 -4.71 3.62 -9.67
CA ALA A 105 -3.82 2.88 -10.55
C ALA A 105 -4.43 1.53 -10.99
N TYR A 106 -5.06 0.81 -10.05
CA TYR A 106 -5.77 -0.44 -10.34
C TYR A 106 -6.94 -0.24 -11.31
N HIS A 107 -7.77 0.78 -11.09
CA HIS A 107 -8.89 1.10 -11.98
C HIS A 107 -8.42 1.45 -13.40
N LYS A 108 -7.29 2.16 -13.54
CA LYS A 108 -6.66 2.45 -14.85
C LYS A 108 -6.14 1.18 -15.53
N LYS A 109 -5.63 0.20 -14.79
CA LYS A 109 -5.20 -1.09 -15.35
C LYS A 109 -6.39 -1.97 -15.74
N THR A 110 -7.41 -2.07 -14.89
CA THR A 110 -8.65 -2.80 -15.19
C THR A 110 -9.36 -2.23 -16.42
N SER A 111 -9.54 -0.91 -16.52
CA SER A 111 -10.16 -0.30 -17.70
C SER A 111 -9.36 -0.51 -18.99
N ARG A 112 -8.01 -0.50 -18.94
CA ARG A 112 -7.17 -0.89 -20.08
C ARG A 112 -7.32 -2.36 -20.46
N ASN A 113 -7.40 -3.27 -19.48
CA ASN A 113 -7.62 -4.69 -19.76
C ASN A 113 -9.02 -4.95 -20.33
N THR A 114 -10.05 -4.27 -19.83
CA THR A 114 -11.40 -4.36 -20.37
C THR A 114 -11.49 -3.72 -21.75
N ALA A 115 -10.79 -2.60 -22.00
CA ALA A 115 -10.72 -1.96 -23.32
C ALA A 115 -9.87 -2.75 -24.34
N ALA A 116 -8.84 -3.46 -23.89
CA ALA A 116 -8.06 -4.37 -24.72
C ALA A 116 -8.84 -5.66 -25.02
N SER A 117 -9.58 -6.19 -24.03
CA SER A 117 -10.48 -7.33 -24.18
C SER A 117 -11.69 -6.97 -25.05
N SER A 118 -12.21 -5.75 -24.94
CA SER A 118 -13.25 -5.23 -25.83
C SER A 118 -12.69 -4.93 -27.22
N SER A 119 -11.48 -4.37 -27.38
CA SER A 119 -10.83 -4.23 -28.71
C SER A 119 -10.54 -5.57 -29.36
N PHE A 120 -10.26 -6.62 -28.59
CA PHE A 120 -10.13 -7.98 -29.12
C PHE A 120 -11.50 -8.56 -29.53
N ARG A 121 -12.56 -8.23 -28.78
CA ARG A 121 -13.96 -8.64 -29.08
C ARG A 121 -14.67 -7.76 -30.12
N SER A 122 -14.11 -6.59 -30.43
CA SER A 122 -14.59 -5.63 -31.44
C SER A 122 -13.73 -5.60 -32.69
N ARG A 123 -12.87 -6.59 -32.96
CA ARG A 123 -12.47 -6.81 -34.36
C ARG A 123 -13.75 -7.24 -35.10
N PRO A 124 -14.32 -6.40 -35.98
CA PRO A 124 -15.42 -6.85 -36.81
C PRO A 124 -14.87 -8.03 -37.61
N ARG A 125 -15.68 -9.07 -37.78
CA ARG A 125 -15.36 -10.24 -38.62
C ARG A 125 -15.37 -9.88 -40.11
N ASP A 126 -15.05 -8.62 -40.45
CA ASP A 126 -15.35 -8.00 -41.74
C ASP A 126 -14.08 -7.65 -42.53
N GLN A 127 -12.90 -8.04 -42.02
CA GLN A 127 -11.66 -8.08 -42.82
C GLN A 127 -11.24 -9.51 -43.16
N CYS A 128 -12.19 -10.31 -43.64
CA CYS A 128 -11.89 -11.36 -44.61
C CYS A 128 -12.23 -10.84 -46.01
N LYS A 129 -11.50 -9.82 -46.50
CA LYS A 129 -11.38 -9.66 -47.94
C LYS A 129 -10.48 -10.79 -48.42
N HIS A 130 -11.09 -11.78 -49.05
CA HIS A 130 -10.38 -12.74 -49.88
C HIS A 130 -9.50 -11.98 -50.88
N PRO A 131 -8.16 -12.11 -50.85
CA PRO A 131 -7.39 -11.84 -52.04
C PRO A 131 -7.81 -12.90 -53.08
N LYS A 132 -8.31 -12.44 -54.24
CA LYS A 132 -8.56 -13.33 -55.37
C LYS A 132 -7.20 -13.91 -55.79
N GLY A 133 -7.09 -15.23 -55.66
CA GLY A 133 -6.01 -16.05 -56.21
C GLY A 133 -4.72 -16.05 -55.37
N GLN A 134 -4.60 -17.00 -54.44
CA GLN A 134 -3.34 -17.71 -54.13
C GLN A 134 -3.63 -18.98 -53.30
N PRO A 135 -2.85 -20.07 -53.49
CA PRO A 135 -3.16 -21.40 -52.95
C PRO A 135 -2.92 -21.52 -51.45
N LYS A 136 -3.73 -22.38 -50.81
CA LYS A 136 -3.79 -22.64 -49.37
C LYS A 136 -2.46 -23.20 -48.84
N GLY A 137 -1.82 -22.50 -47.91
CA GLY A 137 -0.73 -22.98 -47.07
C GLY A 137 -1.03 -22.61 -45.63
N MET A 138 -1.27 -23.62 -44.80
CA MET A 138 -1.94 -23.56 -43.51
C MET A 138 -0.91 -23.65 -42.38
N TYR A 139 -0.68 -22.57 -41.63
CA TYR A 139 -0.09 -22.64 -40.29
C TYR A 139 -0.67 -21.56 -39.38
N CYS A 140 -1.64 -21.96 -38.55
CA CYS A 140 -1.91 -21.27 -37.28
C CYS A 140 -1.22 -22.09 -36.18
N GLN A 141 -0.22 -21.52 -35.53
CA GLN A 141 0.28 -22.03 -34.25
C GLN A 141 -0.58 -21.46 -33.11
N ALA A 142 -0.89 -22.33 -32.15
CA ALA A 142 -1.68 -22.05 -30.96
C ALA A 142 -0.92 -21.22 -29.92
#